data_AF-A0A450X0W1-F1
#
_entry.id   AF-A0A450X0W1-F1
#
_cell.length_a   1.000
_cell.length_b   1.000
_cell.length_c   1.000
_cell.angle_alpha   90.00
_cell.angle_beta   90.00
_cell.angle_gamma   90.00
#
_symmetry.space_group_name_H-M   'P 1'
#
loop_
_entity.id
_entity.type
_entity.pdbx_description
1 polymer ?
#
loop_
_entity_poly.entity_id
_entity_poly.type
_entity_poly.pdbx_seq_one_letter_code
_entity_poly.pdbx_strand_id
1 'polypeptide(L)'
;MTQALDFTTPSYDYDAIGFPAVGFDTWKQQVEKATGKTLDQMVSATMENIDVKPLYTKDDIAGFPHLGYVAGIPPYFRGPYPSMYVTKPWTVRQYAGFSTAEESNAFRSSPNSSLGTHRSEAGASGDQH
;
A
#
# COMPACT_ATOMS: atom_id res chain seq x y z
N MET A 1 -38.19 23.04 5.76
CA MET A 1 -38.24 21.84 4.89
C MET A 1 -36.84 21.25 4.87
N THR A 2 -36.66 20.06 5.44
CA THR A 2 -35.34 19.42 5.56
C THR A 2 -35.25 18.37 4.47
N GLN A 3 -34.51 18.66 3.40
CA GLN A 3 -34.24 17.69 2.33
C GLN A 3 -33.24 16.67 2.86
N ALA A 4 -33.65 15.41 3.05
CA ALA A 4 -32.71 14.33 3.27
C ALA A 4 -31.94 14.10 1.97
N LEU A 5 -30.62 14.26 2.02
CA LEU A 5 -29.74 13.92 0.89
C LEU A 5 -29.68 12.39 0.79
N ASP A 6 -30.07 11.85 -0.36
CA ASP A 6 -29.99 10.43 -0.67
C ASP A 6 -28.61 10.12 -1.29
N PHE A 7 -27.86 9.23 -0.63
CA PHE A 7 -26.51 8.82 -1.05
C PHE A 7 -26.51 7.45 -1.76
N THR A 8 -27.68 6.85 -1.99
CA THR A 8 -27.81 5.48 -2.55
C THR A 8 -27.55 5.44 -4.05
N THR A 9 -27.72 6.57 -4.74
CA THR A 9 -27.40 6.72 -6.16
C THR A 9 -26.49 7.94 -6.33
N PRO A 10 -25.18 7.77 -6.56
CA PRO A 10 -24.35 8.90 -6.95
C PRO A 10 -24.89 9.44 -8.27
N SER A 11 -25.36 10.70 -8.28
CA SER A 11 -25.93 11.38 -9.46
C SER A 11 -24.87 11.77 -10.49
N TYR A 12 -23.75 11.05 -10.53
CA TYR A 12 -22.66 11.33 -11.45
C TYR A 12 -22.95 10.64 -12.77
N ASP A 13 -23.11 11.45 -13.81
CA ASP A 13 -23.06 10.99 -15.19
C ASP A 13 -21.60 10.69 -15.54
N TYR A 14 -21.20 9.44 -15.32
CA TYR A 14 -19.84 8.97 -15.64
C TYR A 14 -19.55 9.02 -17.13
N ASP A 15 -20.57 8.96 -17.98
CA ASP A 15 -20.44 9.02 -19.44
C ASP A 15 -20.23 10.46 -19.93
N ALA A 16 -20.66 11.46 -19.16
CA ALA A 16 -20.36 12.88 -19.41
C ALA A 16 -18.93 13.28 -19.03
N ILE A 17 -18.17 12.45 -18.31
CA ILE A 17 -16.78 12.74 -17.94
C ILE A 17 -15.86 12.42 -19.13
N GLY A 18 -15.68 13.40 -20.01
CA GLY A 18 -14.69 13.32 -21.09
C GLY A 18 -13.28 13.50 -20.55
N PHE A 19 -12.43 12.48 -20.67
CA PHE A 19 -10.99 12.61 -20.45
C PHE A 19 -10.31 12.97 -21.77
N PRO A 20 -9.82 14.21 -21.95
CA PRO A 20 -9.10 14.56 -23.16
C PRO A 20 -7.84 13.69 -23.26
N ALA A 21 -7.61 13.10 -24.43
CA ALA A 21 -6.39 12.36 -24.72
C ALA A 21 -5.22 13.35 -24.85
N VAL A 22 -4.66 13.77 -23.72
CA VAL A 22 -3.46 14.62 -23.69
C VAL A 22 -2.25 13.72 -23.96
N GLY A 23 -1.53 14.02 -25.04
CA GLY A 23 -0.30 13.31 -25.38
C GLY A 23 0.81 13.58 -24.38
N PHE A 24 1.77 12.65 -24.28
CA PHE A 24 2.92 12.77 -23.36
C PHE A 24 3.69 14.07 -23.56
N ASP A 25 3.91 14.50 -24.81
CA ASP A 25 4.64 15.74 -25.11
C ASP A 25 3.90 16.98 -24.62
N THR A 26 2.58 17.02 -24.78
CA THR A 26 1.75 18.12 -24.29
C THR A 26 1.79 18.19 -22.77
N TRP A 27 1.69 17.03 -22.10
CA TRP A 27 1.85 16.94 -20.66
C TRP A 27 3.23 17.41 -20.20
N LYS A 28 4.31 16.95 -20.87
CA LYS A 28 5.69 17.34 -20.57
C LYS A 28 5.86 18.86 -20.64
N GLN A 29 5.41 19.48 -21.73
CA GLN A 29 5.50 20.93 -21.89
C GLN A 29 4.74 21.69 -20.79
N GLN A 30 3.55 21.19 -20.39
CA GLN A 30 2.77 21.80 -19.32
C GLN A 30 3.50 21.71 -17.97
N VAL A 31 4.08 20.56 -17.66
CA VAL A 31 4.84 20.35 -16.41
C VAL A 31 6.10 21.20 -16.36
N GLU A 32 6.88 21.23 -17.44
CA GLU A 32 8.10 22.04 -17.51
C GLU A 32 7.78 23.53 -17.41
N LYS A 33 6.69 23.98 -18.07
CA LYS A 33 6.20 25.37 -17.96
C LYS A 33 5.72 25.72 -16.55
N ALA A 34 5.02 24.81 -15.88
CA ALA A 34 4.44 25.06 -14.56
C ALA A 34 5.49 25.01 -13.43
N THR A 35 6.48 24.14 -13.55
CA THR A 35 7.49 23.91 -12.50
C THR A 35 8.80 24.65 -12.76
N GLY A 36 9.08 25.04 -14.00
CA GLY A 36 10.37 25.62 -14.41
C GLY A 36 11.54 24.64 -14.38
N LYS A 37 11.27 23.33 -14.21
CA LYS A 37 12.28 22.26 -14.15
C LYS A 37 12.07 21.28 -15.32
N THR A 38 13.16 20.66 -15.78
CA THR A 38 13.07 19.56 -16.76
C THR A 38 12.66 18.26 -16.06
N LEU A 39 12.13 17.29 -16.82
CA LEU A 39 11.76 15.99 -16.25
C LEU A 39 12.93 15.27 -15.56
N ASP A 40 14.15 15.40 -16.08
CA ASP A 40 15.35 14.79 -15.50
C ASP A 40 15.68 15.36 -14.11
N GLN A 41 15.44 16.67 -13.93
CA GLN A 41 15.61 17.33 -12.62
C GLN A 41 14.52 16.95 -11.61
N MET A 42 13.46 16.28 -12.07
CA MET A 42 12.34 15.82 -11.25
C MET A 42 12.44 14.34 -10.90
N VAL A 43 13.48 13.63 -11.39
CA VAL A 43 13.76 12.26 -10.99
C VAL A 43 14.19 12.25 -9.53
N SER A 44 13.57 11.39 -8.74
CA SER A 44 13.85 11.24 -7.32
C SER A 44 14.52 9.89 -7.05
N ALA A 45 15.74 9.93 -6.50
CA ALA A 45 16.45 8.72 -6.09
C ALA A 45 15.93 8.21 -4.74
N THR A 46 15.61 6.93 -4.68
CA THR A 46 15.22 6.23 -3.45
C THR A 46 16.44 5.73 -2.69
N MET A 47 16.27 5.30 -1.44
CA MET A 47 17.36 4.73 -0.64
C MET A 47 17.88 3.40 -1.22
N GLU A 48 17.06 2.75 -2.04
CA GLU A 48 17.35 1.54 -2.81
C GLU A 48 18.13 1.83 -4.09
N ASN A 49 18.52 3.08 -4.33
CA ASN A 49 19.24 3.54 -5.53
C ASN A 49 18.44 3.34 -6.83
N ILE A 50 17.12 3.51 -6.75
CA ILE A 50 16.19 3.46 -7.88
C ILE A 50 15.71 4.88 -8.20
N ASP A 51 15.86 5.25 -9.46
CA ASP A 51 15.41 6.52 -10.03
C ASP A 51 13.91 6.49 -10.34
N VAL A 52 13.13 7.28 -9.60
CA VAL A 52 11.68 7.37 -9.76
C VAL A 52 11.33 8.52 -10.71
N LYS A 53 10.69 8.18 -11.84
CA LYS A 53 10.21 9.14 -12.83
C LYS A 53 8.96 9.89 -12.31
N PRO A 54 8.73 11.14 -12.72
CA PRO A 54 7.53 11.89 -12.33
C PRO A 54 6.23 11.37 -12.97
N LEU A 55 6.32 10.58 -14.05
CA LEU A 55 5.19 9.93 -14.70
C LEU A 55 5.63 8.58 -15.29
N TYR A 56 4.75 7.58 -15.17
CA TYR A 56 4.87 6.28 -15.83
C TYR A 56 3.67 6.07 -16.76
N THR A 57 3.93 5.46 -17.91
CA THR A 57 2.99 5.29 -19.02
C THR A 57 2.88 3.81 -19.39
N LYS A 58 2.01 3.50 -20.37
CA LYS A 58 1.90 2.14 -20.92
C LYS A 58 3.20 1.65 -21.54
N ASP A 59 4.03 2.56 -22.04
CA ASP A 59 5.31 2.21 -22.67
C ASP A 59 6.33 1.74 -21.62
N ASP A 60 6.25 2.23 -20.38
CA ASP A 60 7.16 1.82 -19.29
C ASP A 60 6.94 0.38 -18.82
N ILE A 61 5.78 -0.20 -19.12
CA ILE A 61 5.46 -1.61 -18.84
C ILE A 61 5.50 -2.48 -20.11
N ALA A 62 5.83 -1.90 -21.26
CA ALA A 62 5.88 -2.62 -22.53
C ALA A 62 6.93 -3.74 -22.44
N GLY A 63 6.52 -4.96 -22.76
CA GLY A 63 7.41 -6.12 -22.76
C GLY A 63 7.63 -6.79 -21.39
N PHE A 64 6.93 -6.37 -20.33
CA PHE A 64 7.01 -7.08 -19.05
C PHE A 64 6.32 -8.44 -19.17
N PRO A 65 7.05 -9.57 -19.00
CA PRO A 65 6.51 -10.90 -19.25
C PRO A 65 5.42 -11.28 -18.24
N HIS A 66 5.45 -10.67 -17.06
CA HIS A 66 4.60 -11.04 -15.92
C HIS A 66 3.24 -10.34 -15.86
N LEU A 67 2.91 -9.46 -16.82
CA LEU A 67 1.65 -8.71 -16.80
C LEU A 67 0.41 -9.60 -16.97
N GLY A 68 0.55 -10.75 -17.64
CA GLY A 68 -0.53 -11.73 -17.85
C GLY A 68 -0.68 -12.76 -16.74
N TYR A 69 0.13 -12.71 -15.68
CA TYR A 69 0.13 -13.76 -14.65
C TYR A 69 -1.08 -13.65 -13.73
N VAL A 70 -1.44 -14.77 -13.10
CA VAL A 70 -2.55 -14.88 -12.13
C VAL A 70 -2.04 -15.25 -10.74
N ALA A 71 -2.84 -14.96 -9.72
CA ALA A 71 -2.53 -15.34 -8.34
C ALA A 71 -2.65 -16.87 -8.16
N GLY A 72 -1.91 -17.44 -7.21
CA GLY A 72 -1.98 -18.87 -6.87
C GLY A 72 -1.18 -19.80 -7.78
N ILE A 73 -0.46 -19.28 -8.77
CA ILE A 73 0.38 -20.06 -9.69
C ILE A 73 1.82 -19.56 -9.62
N PRO A 74 2.84 -20.46 -9.56
CA PRO A 74 4.24 -20.06 -9.62
C PRO A 74 4.55 -19.13 -10.79
N PRO A 75 5.39 -18.10 -10.60
CA PRO A 75 6.21 -17.78 -9.43
C PRO A 75 5.49 -16.85 -8.42
N TYR A 76 4.16 -16.81 -8.42
CA TYR A 76 3.33 -16.12 -7.41
C TYR A 76 3.48 -14.59 -7.35
N PHE A 77 3.83 -13.92 -8.46
CA PHE A 77 3.93 -12.46 -8.52
C PHE A 77 2.65 -11.71 -8.10
N ARG A 78 1.48 -12.34 -8.31
CA ARG A 78 0.16 -11.79 -7.96
C ARG A 78 -0.36 -12.32 -6.61
N GLY A 79 0.47 -13.05 -5.87
CA GLY A 79 0.16 -13.63 -4.57
C GLY A 79 0.04 -15.17 -4.59
N PRO A 80 0.20 -15.82 -3.42
CA PRO A 80 0.28 -17.28 -3.31
C PRO A 80 -1.06 -18.01 -3.38
N TYR A 81 -2.19 -17.31 -3.22
CA TYR A 81 -3.52 -17.94 -3.19
C TYR A 81 -4.39 -17.40 -4.33
N PRO A 82 -5.17 -18.24 -5.05
CA PRO A 82 -5.98 -17.79 -6.19
C PRO A 82 -7.00 -16.69 -5.87
N SER A 83 -7.64 -16.76 -4.70
CA SER A 83 -8.65 -15.77 -4.28
C SER A 83 -8.10 -14.61 -3.46
N MET A 84 -6.82 -14.66 -3.06
CA MET A 84 -6.20 -13.69 -2.15
C MET A 84 -7.16 -13.23 -1.03
N TYR A 85 -7.37 -11.92 -0.91
CA TYR A 85 -8.18 -11.31 0.13
C TYR A 85 -9.68 -11.23 -0.17
N VAL A 86 -10.13 -11.75 -1.33
CA VAL A 86 -11.57 -11.74 -1.69
C VAL A 86 -12.37 -12.57 -0.68
N THR A 87 -11.84 -13.71 -0.24
CA THR A 87 -12.53 -14.63 0.69
C THR A 87 -11.94 -14.63 2.10
N LYS A 88 -10.65 -14.34 2.25
CA LYS A 88 -9.94 -14.40 3.52
C LYS A 88 -8.99 -13.20 3.63
N PRO A 89 -9.33 -12.16 4.42
CA PRO A 89 -8.45 -10.99 4.58
C PRO A 89 -7.14 -11.38 5.26
N TRP A 90 -6.14 -10.49 5.18
CA TRP A 90 -4.88 -10.68 5.91
C TRP A 90 -5.16 -10.72 7.42
N THR A 91 -4.45 -11.57 8.15
CA THR A 91 -4.55 -11.61 9.61
C THR A 91 -4.01 -10.31 10.20
N VAL A 92 -4.82 -9.60 10.97
CA VAL A 92 -4.34 -8.47 11.77
C VAL A 92 -3.48 -9.01 12.90
N ARG A 93 -2.20 -8.63 12.92
CA ARG A 93 -1.24 -9.04 13.94
C ARG A 93 -0.67 -7.78 14.57
N GLN A 94 -1.42 -7.22 15.52
CA GLN A 94 -0.86 -6.19 16.39
C GLN A 94 0.24 -6.84 17.24
N TYR A 95 1.37 -6.19 17.43
CA TYR A 95 2.26 -6.53 18.54
C TYR A 95 1.72 -5.81 19.78
N ALA A 96 1.38 -6.57 20.80
CA ALA A 96 0.94 -6.07 22.10
C ALA A 96 1.73 -6.85 23.16
N GLY A 97 2.46 -6.11 23.98
CA GLY A 97 3.22 -6.62 25.11
C GLY A 97 3.13 -5.59 26.22
N PHE A 98 2.81 -6.07 27.43
CA PHE A 98 2.90 -5.29 28.66
C PHE A 98 4.22 -5.62 29.35
N SER A 99 4.75 -4.68 30.13
CA SER A 99 6.06 -4.83 30.78
C SER A 99 6.10 -5.93 31.83
N THR A 100 4.95 -6.48 32.27
CA THR A 100 4.86 -7.57 33.24
C THR A 100 4.12 -8.80 32.68
N ALA A 101 4.55 -9.99 33.11
CA ALA A 101 3.97 -11.27 32.67
C ALA A 101 2.50 -11.45 33.15
N GLU A 102 2.15 -10.84 34.28
CA GLU A 102 0.81 -10.90 34.86
C GLU A 102 -0.20 -10.06 34.05
N GLU A 103 0.18 -8.85 33.62
CA GLU A 103 -0.66 -8.00 32.75
C GLU A 103 -0.82 -8.62 31.35
N SER A 104 0.21 -9.31 30.84
CA SER A 104 0.13 -10.04 29.58
C SER A 104 -0.86 -11.21 29.61
N ASN A 105 -0.95 -11.93 30.75
CA ASN A 105 -1.90 -13.04 30.92
C ASN A 105 -3.36 -12.56 31.00
N ALA A 106 -3.62 -11.44 31.68
CA ALA A 106 -4.95 -10.84 31.74
C ALA A 106 -5.43 -10.32 30.38
N PHE A 107 -4.51 -9.80 29.55
CA PHE A 107 -4.82 -9.34 28.20
C PHE A 107 -5.12 -10.51 27.24
N ARG A 108 -4.37 -11.62 27.33
CA ARG A 108 -4.56 -12.83 26.51
C ARG A 108 -5.94 -13.47 26.67
N SER A 109 -6.58 -13.33 27.84
CA SER A 109 -7.94 -13.83 28.10
C SER A 109 -9.08 -13.01 27.47
N SER A 110 -8.77 -11.87 26.84
CA SER A 110 -9.78 -11.05 26.18
C SER A 110 -10.16 -11.63 24.80
N PRO A 111 -11.46 -11.69 24.45
CA PRO A 111 -11.97 -12.43 23.29
C PRO A 111 -11.60 -11.86 21.91
N ASN A 112 -10.71 -10.86 21.85
CA ASN A 112 -10.32 -10.16 20.62
C ASN A 112 -8.79 -10.14 20.38
N SER A 113 -8.04 -11.13 20.88
CA SER A 113 -6.58 -11.18 20.72
C SER A 113 -6.12 -12.17 19.63
N SER A 114 -5.77 -11.66 18.45
CA SER A 114 -4.93 -12.38 17.49
C SER A 114 -3.50 -11.84 17.58
N LEU A 115 -2.68 -12.41 18.46
CA LEU A 115 -1.38 -11.83 18.82
C LEU A 115 -0.21 -12.82 18.80
N GLY A 116 0.90 -12.36 18.21
CA GLY A 116 2.23 -12.94 18.39
C GLY A 116 2.92 -12.32 19.61
N THR A 117 3.53 -13.14 20.45
CA THR A 117 4.20 -12.71 21.68
C THR A 117 5.58 -12.11 21.37
N HIS A 118 5.83 -10.87 21.78
CA HIS A 118 7.16 -10.25 21.76
C HIS A 118 7.71 -10.24 23.20
N ARG A 119 8.81 -10.96 23.45
CA ARG A 119 9.49 -10.98 24.75
C ARG A 119 10.57 -9.90 24.73
N SER A 120 10.59 -8.98 25.69
CA SER A 120 11.73 -8.08 25.88
C SER A 120 12.91 -8.86 26.45
N GLU A 121 14.10 -8.66 25.87
CA GLU A 121 15.36 -9.05 26.51
C GLU A 121 15.63 -8.08 27.67
N ALA A 122 14.97 -8.29 28.81
CA ALA A 122 15.35 -7.66 30.06
C ALA A 122 16.66 -8.32 30.52
N GLY A 123 17.73 -7.52 30.55
CA GLY A 123 19.10 -7.96 30.72
C GLY A 123 19.34 -8.86 31.93
N ALA A 124 19.98 -9.99 31.67
CA ALA A 124 20.73 -10.72 32.66
C ALA A 124 22.01 -9.92 33.00
N SER A 125 21.92 -9.03 33.98
CA SER A 125 23.07 -8.60 34.79
C SER A 125 22.83 -9.24 36.15
N GLY A 126 23.44 -10.39 36.47
CA GLY A 126 24.89 -10.50 36.56
C GLY A 126 25.26 -10.11 37.98
N ASP A 127 24.89 -10.98 38.91
CA ASP A 127 25.28 -10.97 40.32
C ASP A 127 26.82 -11.00 40.40
N GLN A 128 27.45 -9.90 40.83
CA GLN A 128 28.86 -9.89 41.25
C GLN A 128 29.06 -8.96 42.46
N HIS A 129 29.45 -9.64 43.55
CA HIS A 129 30.03 -9.20 44.84
C HIS A 129 29.09 -8.67 45.93
#